data_AF-A0A2G1Z9C5-F1
#
_entry.id   AF-A0A2G1Z9C5-F1
#
_cell.length_a   1.000
_cell.length_b   1.000
_cell.length_c   1.000
_cell.angle_alpha   90.00
_cell.angle_beta   90.00
_cell.angle_gamma   90.00
#
_symmetry.space_group_name_H-M   'P 1'
#
loop_
_entity.id
_entity.type
_entity.pdbx_description
1 polymer ?
#
loop_
_entity_poly.entity_id
_entity_poly.type
_entity_poly.pdbx_seq_one_letter_code
_entity_poly.pdbx_strand_id
1 'polypeptide(L)'
;MKKQEIEYPLGTRPEDGEVLEVRDGILWVRMPIPIKGLDYINLYLIEDDDGWTMIDSGFNSDKIKELWEKIFSKHLKGKPLTRLICTHFHPDHMGLAGWVTERWNIPLTMTFGEWTFGRMLYLEAAEETPEHVIDFYQAVGFSEETLARVKSRGFNHFHRAMTPVPMGFNRIADGSIISIGKRDWKIIVGCGHSPEHACLYSAEDGLLISGDQVLPRITPHIGVYPAEPLANPLKQFIQSIDIYKNLPEDTLVLPAHNDVFYGLHNQLDYYQSHHMERLNRLKSACTKPQSAIDLLPVLFDRELSQSDTGLAISEGLAHCHYLVDEGELDRQRGTDGIWRFQRQKAIQAAVA
;
A
#
# COMPACT_ATOMS: atom_id res chain seq x y z
N MET A 1 8.88 -21.09 -13.89
CA MET A 1 8.92 -20.38 -12.60
C MET A 1 9.43 -21.35 -11.55
N LYS A 2 10.53 -21.04 -10.84
CA LYS A 2 10.90 -21.82 -9.65
C LYS A 2 9.73 -21.75 -8.68
N LYS A 3 9.40 -22.88 -8.04
CA LYS A 3 8.33 -22.94 -7.04
C LYS A 3 8.64 -21.88 -5.98
N GLN A 4 7.69 -21.00 -5.66
CA GLN A 4 7.82 -20.08 -4.53
C GLN A 4 8.06 -20.92 -3.28
N GLU A 5 9.30 -21.00 -2.83
CA GLU A 5 9.63 -21.55 -1.53
C GLU A 5 9.37 -20.44 -0.52
N ILE A 6 8.08 -20.29 -0.18
CA ILE A 6 7.63 -19.52 0.96
C ILE A 6 7.30 -20.51 2.06
N GLU A 7 7.86 -20.29 3.24
CA GLU A 7 7.58 -21.08 4.44
C GLU A 7 6.75 -20.26 5.41
N TYR A 8 5.70 -20.87 5.98
CA TYR A 8 4.84 -20.26 6.98
C TYR A 8 5.10 -20.91 8.34
N PRO A 9 6.07 -20.39 9.14
CA PRO A 9 6.62 -21.12 10.28
C PRO A 9 5.62 -21.32 11.42
N LEU A 10 4.57 -20.50 11.49
CA LEU A 10 3.56 -20.59 12.54
C LEU A 10 2.46 -21.62 12.21
N GLY A 11 2.29 -21.99 10.94
CA GLY A 11 1.26 -22.94 10.48
C GLY A 11 -0.20 -22.51 10.74
N THR A 12 -0.41 -21.37 11.39
CA THR A 12 -1.71 -20.82 11.79
C THR A 12 -1.64 -19.29 11.81
N ARG A 13 -2.81 -18.68 11.98
CA ARG A 13 -3.00 -17.23 12.14
C ARG A 13 -4.02 -16.97 13.26
N PRO A 14 -3.99 -15.81 13.93
CA PRO A 14 -5.05 -15.43 14.85
C PRO A 14 -6.39 -15.27 14.12
N GLU A 15 -7.48 -15.48 14.85
CA GLU A 15 -8.84 -15.12 14.42
C GLU A 15 -9.07 -13.60 14.59
N ASP A 16 -10.18 -13.11 14.04
CA ASP A 16 -10.53 -11.68 14.14
C ASP A 16 -10.68 -11.22 15.60
N GLY A 17 -9.88 -10.22 15.98
CA GLY A 17 -9.84 -9.68 17.33
C GLY A 17 -9.08 -10.53 18.36
N GLU A 18 -8.36 -11.55 17.89
CA GLU A 18 -7.47 -12.37 18.70
C GLU A 18 -5.99 -12.05 18.38
N VAL A 19 -5.09 -12.57 19.22
CA VAL A 19 -3.64 -12.36 19.10
C VAL A 19 -2.87 -13.68 19.07
N LEU A 20 -1.73 -13.70 18.37
CA LEU A 20 -0.77 -14.79 18.36
C LEU A 20 0.63 -14.22 18.60
N GLU A 21 1.38 -14.77 19.56
CA GLU A 21 2.77 -14.34 19.79
C GLU A 21 3.68 -14.93 18.71
N VAL A 22 4.34 -14.07 17.94
CA VAL A 22 5.21 -14.50 16.81
C VAL A 22 6.67 -14.61 17.24
N ARG A 23 7.05 -13.80 18.22
CA ARG A 23 8.34 -13.77 18.94
C ARG A 23 8.08 -13.20 20.32
N ASP A 24 8.99 -13.46 21.25
CA ASP A 24 8.92 -12.93 22.62
C ASP A 24 8.68 -11.41 22.61
N GLY A 25 7.53 -10.99 23.13
CA GLY A 25 7.10 -9.59 23.20
C GLY A 25 6.58 -9.01 21.88
N ILE A 26 6.24 -9.83 20.88
CA ILE A 26 5.63 -9.37 19.62
C ILE A 26 4.35 -10.17 19.36
N LEU A 27 3.21 -9.49 19.45
CA LEU A 27 1.90 -10.05 19.20
C LEU A 27 1.43 -9.67 17.79
N TRP A 28 1.11 -10.67 16.99
CA TRP A 28 0.34 -10.52 15.76
C TRP A 28 -1.14 -10.45 16.13
N VAL A 29 -1.77 -9.33 15.79
CA VAL A 29 -3.19 -9.06 15.93
C VAL A 29 -3.84 -9.14 14.55
N ARG A 30 -5.04 -9.71 14.44
CA ARG A 30 -5.82 -9.68 13.20
C ARG A 30 -7.13 -8.94 13.38
N MET A 31 -7.47 -8.06 12.43
CA MET A 31 -8.74 -7.34 12.40
C MET A 31 -9.47 -7.58 11.08
N PRO A 32 -10.81 -7.69 11.09
CA PRO A 32 -11.58 -7.81 9.87
C PRO A 32 -11.53 -6.50 9.07
N ILE A 33 -11.54 -6.59 7.75
CA ILE A 33 -11.73 -5.44 6.86
C ILE A 33 -13.07 -5.61 6.13
N PRO A 34 -13.92 -4.57 6.07
CA PRO A 34 -15.19 -4.61 5.33
C PRO A 34 -15.01 -4.38 3.82
N ILE A 35 -13.98 -4.97 3.20
CA ILE A 35 -13.63 -4.83 1.79
C ILE A 35 -13.59 -6.21 1.16
N LYS A 36 -14.43 -6.43 0.14
CA LYS A 36 -14.53 -7.71 -0.54
C LYS A 36 -13.20 -8.05 -1.22
N GLY A 37 -12.59 -9.18 -0.85
CA GLY A 37 -11.33 -9.67 -1.44
C GLY A 37 -10.08 -9.23 -0.68
N LEU A 38 -10.23 -8.40 0.35
CA LEU A 38 -9.21 -8.09 1.35
C LEU A 38 -9.88 -8.18 2.72
N ASP A 39 -10.01 -9.38 3.24
CA ASP A 39 -10.97 -9.65 4.33
C ASP A 39 -10.42 -9.30 5.72
N TYR A 40 -9.12 -9.03 5.86
CA TYR A 40 -8.48 -8.72 7.14
C TYR A 40 -7.14 -7.99 6.97
N ILE A 41 -6.73 -7.31 8.04
CA ILE A 41 -5.40 -6.73 8.23
C ILE A 41 -4.73 -7.32 9.47
N ASN A 42 -3.42 -7.47 9.37
CA ASN A 42 -2.51 -7.79 10.45
C ASN A 42 -1.96 -6.50 11.06
N LEU A 43 -2.10 -6.39 12.36
CA LEU A 43 -1.60 -5.29 13.18
C LEU A 43 -0.64 -5.90 14.20
N TYR A 44 0.24 -5.11 14.79
CA TYR A 44 1.23 -5.64 15.72
C TYR A 44 1.26 -4.86 17.03
N LEU A 45 1.40 -5.58 18.14
CA LEU A 45 1.74 -5.01 19.44
C LEU A 45 3.13 -5.50 19.83
N ILE A 46 4.04 -4.58 20.11
CA ILE A 46 5.41 -4.85 20.50
C ILE A 46 5.58 -4.38 21.95
N GLU A 47 6.02 -5.27 22.83
CA GLU A 47 6.31 -4.95 24.22
C GLU A 47 7.44 -3.90 24.24
N ASP A 48 7.15 -2.78 24.90
CA ASP A 48 8.02 -1.63 25.07
C ASP A 48 8.41 -1.52 26.55
N ASP A 49 9.40 -0.69 26.89
CA ASP A 49 9.94 -0.62 28.26
C ASP A 49 8.83 -0.36 29.28
N ASP A 50 8.04 0.70 29.04
CA ASP A 50 6.98 1.16 29.93
C ASP A 50 5.56 0.74 29.46
N GLY A 51 5.45 -0.11 28.43
CA GLY A 51 4.14 -0.46 27.88
C GLY A 51 4.18 -1.25 26.59
N TRP A 52 3.39 -0.81 25.62
CA TRP A 52 3.29 -1.45 24.31
C TRP A 52 3.30 -0.41 23.20
N THR A 53 4.09 -0.65 22.17
CA THR A 53 4.00 0.06 20.90
C THR A 53 3.04 -0.68 19.98
N MET A 54 2.12 0.07 19.38
CA MET A 54 1.17 -0.45 18.39
C MET A 54 1.64 -0.08 16.98
N ILE A 55 1.59 -1.05 16.06
CA ILE A 55 1.89 -0.87 14.63
C ILE A 55 0.60 -1.02 13.83
N ASP A 56 0.23 0.05 13.14
CA ASP A 56 -1.03 0.25 12.44
C ASP A 56 -2.27 0.14 13.35
N SER A 57 -3.43 0.57 12.86
CA SER A 57 -4.61 0.84 13.68
C SER A 57 -5.90 0.15 13.24
N GLY A 58 -5.96 -0.34 12.01
CA GLY A 58 -7.18 -0.91 11.47
C GLY A 58 -8.10 0.16 10.85
N PHE A 59 -9.08 -0.33 10.09
CA PHE A 59 -10.09 0.47 9.42
C PHE A 59 -11.02 1.17 10.43
N ASN A 60 -11.54 2.36 10.11
CA ASN A 60 -12.51 3.04 10.98
C ASN A 60 -13.86 2.30 10.97
N SER A 61 -14.10 1.47 12.00
CA SER A 61 -15.41 0.87 12.27
C SER A 61 -15.60 0.64 13.77
N ASP A 62 -16.85 0.70 14.23
CA ASP A 62 -17.16 0.45 15.63
C ASP A 62 -16.85 -1.00 16.03
N LYS A 63 -17.01 -1.95 15.09
CA LYS A 63 -16.62 -3.34 15.29
C LYS A 63 -15.13 -3.47 15.62
N ILE A 64 -14.24 -2.82 14.87
CA ILE A 64 -12.79 -2.88 15.11
C ILE A 64 -12.43 -2.18 16.43
N LYS A 65 -13.08 -1.05 16.76
CA LYS A 65 -12.90 -0.39 18.08
C LYS A 65 -13.25 -1.34 19.23
N GLU A 66 -14.39 -2.04 19.15
CA GLU A 66 -14.78 -3.04 20.14
C GLU A 66 -13.78 -4.19 20.28
N LEU A 67 -13.21 -4.67 19.17
CA LEU A 67 -12.17 -5.70 19.18
C LEU A 67 -10.88 -5.18 19.83
N TRP A 68 -10.49 -3.94 19.53
CA TRP A 68 -9.35 -3.30 20.18
C TRP A 68 -9.54 -3.17 21.69
N GLU A 69 -10.70 -2.76 22.17
CA GLU A 69 -11.02 -2.70 23.60
C GLU A 69 -10.83 -4.06 24.31
N LYS A 70 -11.25 -5.15 23.65
CA LYS A 70 -11.05 -6.51 24.16
C LYS A 70 -9.57 -6.88 24.20
N ILE A 71 -8.81 -6.52 23.17
CA ILE A 71 -7.36 -6.78 23.15
C ILE A 71 -6.64 -5.97 24.23
N PHE A 72 -6.97 -4.69 24.37
CA PHE A 72 -6.39 -3.80 25.37
C PHE A 72 -6.58 -4.32 26.79
N SER A 73 -7.79 -4.79 27.11
CA SER A 73 -8.12 -5.33 28.44
C SER A 73 -7.46 -6.68 28.73
N LYS A 74 -7.19 -7.51 27.71
CA LYS A 74 -6.68 -8.88 27.89
C LYS A 74 -5.16 -9.01 27.73
N HIS A 75 -4.57 -8.30 26.78
CA HIS A 75 -3.23 -8.62 26.27
C HIS A 75 -2.15 -7.60 26.64
N LEU A 76 -2.52 -6.41 27.11
CA LEU A 76 -1.53 -5.40 27.51
C LEU A 76 -0.90 -5.63 28.89
N LYS A 77 -1.26 -6.72 29.59
CA LYS A 77 -0.72 -7.09 30.92
C LYS A 77 -0.83 -5.95 31.95
N GLY A 78 -1.86 -5.12 31.85
CA GLY A 78 -2.08 -3.96 32.73
C GLY A 78 -1.17 -2.75 32.45
N LYS A 79 -0.35 -2.79 31.39
CA LYS A 79 0.49 -1.66 30.95
C LYS A 79 -0.21 -0.81 29.88
N PRO A 80 0.15 0.48 29.71
CA PRO A 80 -0.45 1.35 28.69
C PRO A 80 0.10 1.08 27.28
N LEU A 81 -0.54 1.65 26.27
CA LEU A 81 0.14 1.93 25.01
C LEU A 81 1.08 3.14 25.19
N THR A 82 2.26 3.12 24.56
CA THR A 82 3.26 4.20 24.64
C THR A 82 3.31 5.05 23.38
N ARG A 83 3.05 4.45 22.21
CA ARG A 83 2.99 5.12 20.91
C ARG A 83 2.22 4.28 19.89
N LEU A 84 1.70 4.96 18.86
CA LEU A 84 1.19 4.34 17.65
C LEU A 84 2.16 4.66 16.50
N ILE A 85 2.62 3.65 15.77
CA ILE A 85 3.37 3.81 14.53
C ILE A 85 2.44 3.38 13.39
N CYS A 86 2.19 4.27 12.43
CA CYS A 86 1.49 3.87 11.19
C CYS A 86 2.52 3.73 10.06
N THR A 87 2.45 2.61 9.33
CA THR A 87 3.34 2.29 8.21
C THR A 87 3.09 3.23 7.03
N HIS A 88 1.81 3.49 6.72
CA HIS A 88 1.40 4.38 5.64
C HIS A 88 -0.04 4.88 5.82
N PHE A 89 -0.48 5.76 4.91
CA PHE A 89 -1.72 6.54 5.07
C PHE A 89 -3.02 5.78 4.78
N HIS A 90 -2.98 4.56 4.21
CA HIS A 90 -4.20 3.88 3.78
C HIS A 90 -5.16 3.62 4.96
N PRO A 91 -6.49 3.63 4.71
CA PRO A 91 -7.46 3.66 5.79
C PRO A 91 -7.47 2.44 6.70
N ASP A 92 -7.08 1.27 6.22
CA ASP A 92 -6.93 0.08 7.06
C ASP A 92 -5.70 0.14 7.97
N HIS A 93 -4.70 0.98 7.67
CA HIS A 93 -3.53 1.16 8.52
C HIS A 93 -3.68 2.34 9.47
N MET A 94 -4.17 3.48 8.97
CA MET A 94 -4.26 4.73 9.74
C MET A 94 -5.70 5.07 10.17
N GLY A 95 -6.71 4.29 9.79
CA GLY A 95 -8.13 4.58 9.99
C GLY A 95 -8.51 4.94 11.42
N LEU A 96 -7.99 4.22 12.41
CA LEU A 96 -8.25 4.47 13.83
C LEU A 96 -7.16 5.28 14.53
N ALA A 97 -6.18 5.84 13.82
CA ALA A 97 -5.06 6.54 14.44
C ALA A 97 -5.49 7.70 15.35
N GLY A 98 -6.50 8.47 14.94
CA GLY A 98 -7.11 9.52 15.76
C GLY A 98 -7.68 8.99 17.07
N TRP A 99 -8.53 7.97 16.96
CA TRP A 99 -9.17 7.34 18.11
C TRP A 99 -8.17 6.71 19.08
N VAL A 100 -7.16 5.98 18.58
CA VAL A 100 -6.14 5.34 19.44
C VAL A 100 -5.31 6.39 20.18
N THR A 101 -4.83 7.41 19.47
CA THR A 101 -3.96 8.45 20.06
C THR A 101 -4.68 9.32 21.07
N GLU A 102 -5.95 9.68 20.81
CA GLU A 102 -6.79 10.40 21.77
C GLU A 102 -7.10 9.54 23.00
N ARG A 103 -7.49 8.28 22.78
CA ARG A 103 -7.84 7.35 23.86
C ARG A 103 -6.70 7.15 24.86
N TRP A 104 -5.49 6.96 24.36
CA TRP A 104 -4.32 6.62 25.19
C TRP A 104 -3.44 7.83 25.52
N ASN A 105 -3.74 9.01 24.97
CA ASN A 105 -2.92 10.22 25.08
C ASN A 105 -1.46 9.96 24.68
N ILE A 106 -1.27 9.37 23.50
CA ILE A 106 0.05 8.97 22.94
C ILE A 106 0.29 9.63 21.57
N PRO A 107 1.56 9.82 21.17
CA PRO A 107 1.86 10.37 19.85
C PRO A 107 1.59 9.36 18.73
N LEU A 108 1.12 9.88 17.59
CA LEU A 108 1.25 9.22 16.30
C LEU A 108 2.70 9.34 15.82
N THR A 109 3.28 8.26 15.34
CA THR A 109 4.61 8.20 14.72
C THR A 109 4.47 7.76 13.28
N MET A 110 5.06 8.50 12.35
CA MET A 110 4.85 8.29 10.92
C MET A 110 5.95 8.97 10.10
N THR A 111 6.13 8.54 8.85
CA THR A 111 6.93 9.29 7.88
C THR A 111 6.18 10.55 7.43
N PHE A 112 6.94 11.54 6.93
CA PHE A 112 6.37 12.86 6.63
C PHE A 112 5.43 12.81 5.43
N GLY A 113 5.82 12.11 4.36
CA GLY A 113 5.03 11.91 3.15
C GLY A 113 3.71 11.21 3.44
N GLU A 114 3.73 10.17 4.28
CA GLU A 114 2.53 9.43 4.64
C GLU A 114 1.55 10.27 5.48
N TRP A 115 2.06 10.94 6.52
CA TRP A 115 1.22 11.80 7.35
C TRP A 115 0.64 12.98 6.54
N THR A 116 1.48 13.65 5.72
CA THR A 116 1.02 14.81 4.93
C THR A 116 0.03 14.42 3.85
N PHE A 117 0.25 13.32 3.14
CA PHE A 117 -0.66 12.86 2.08
C PHE A 117 -2.01 12.42 2.67
N GLY A 118 -1.99 11.65 3.76
CA GLY A 118 -3.20 11.28 4.47
C GLY A 118 -3.94 12.47 5.10
N ARG A 119 -3.21 13.44 5.66
CA ARG A 119 -3.77 14.74 6.11
C ARG A 119 -4.47 15.47 4.98
N MET A 120 -3.82 15.61 3.83
CA MET A 120 -4.35 16.31 2.68
C MET A 120 -5.64 15.66 2.19
N LEU A 121 -5.66 14.35 1.96
CA LEU A 121 -6.88 13.62 1.56
C LEU A 121 -8.00 13.71 2.60
N TYR A 122 -7.68 13.74 3.89
CA TYR A 122 -8.66 13.90 4.96
C TYR A 122 -9.30 15.30 4.96
N LEU A 123 -8.51 16.33 4.69
CA LEU A 123 -8.92 17.75 4.74
C LEU A 123 -9.57 18.23 3.44
N GLU A 124 -9.21 17.65 2.29
CA GLU A 124 -9.81 17.96 0.99
C GLU A 124 -11.22 17.36 0.80
N ALA A 125 -11.79 16.78 1.86
CA ALA A 125 -13.12 16.19 1.83
C ALA A 125 -14.17 17.17 1.31
N ALA A 126 -14.83 16.80 0.21
CA ALA A 126 -15.88 17.61 -0.41
C ALA A 126 -17.14 16.79 -0.71
N GLU A 127 -18.30 17.45 -0.69
CA GLU A 127 -19.57 16.84 -1.10
C GLU A 127 -19.58 16.55 -2.59
N GLU A 128 -19.06 17.46 -3.39
CA GLU A 128 -18.91 17.32 -4.83
C GLU A 128 -17.50 16.83 -5.19
N THR A 129 -17.40 16.09 -6.28
CA THR A 129 -16.09 15.69 -6.81
C THR A 129 -15.43 16.87 -7.51
N PRO A 130 -14.19 17.26 -7.16
CA PRO A 130 -13.50 18.38 -7.80
C PRO A 130 -13.34 18.19 -9.31
N GLU A 131 -13.43 19.28 -10.08
CA GLU A 131 -13.36 19.23 -11.55
C GLU A 131 -12.06 18.59 -12.05
N HIS A 132 -10.92 18.91 -11.43
CA HIS A 132 -9.63 18.32 -11.84
C HIS A 132 -9.57 16.79 -11.67
N VAL A 133 -10.34 16.23 -10.72
CA VAL A 133 -10.47 14.76 -10.55
C VAL A 133 -11.29 14.18 -11.70
N ILE A 134 -12.36 14.87 -12.11
CA ILE A 134 -13.19 14.48 -13.25
C ILE A 134 -12.38 14.56 -14.55
N ASP A 135 -11.63 15.64 -14.75
CA ASP A 135 -10.73 15.85 -15.89
C ASP A 135 -9.69 14.73 -16.00
N PHE A 136 -9.12 14.30 -14.87
CA PHE A 136 -8.20 13.16 -14.83
C PHE A 136 -8.89 11.88 -15.31
N TYR A 137 -10.05 11.53 -14.74
CA TYR A 137 -10.75 10.32 -15.13
C TYR A 137 -11.24 10.34 -16.59
N GLN A 138 -11.59 11.52 -17.10
CA GLN A 138 -11.90 11.71 -18.52
C GLN A 138 -10.65 11.50 -19.39
N ALA A 139 -9.51 12.06 -18.99
CA ALA A 139 -8.24 11.91 -19.72
C ALA A 139 -7.75 10.46 -19.78
N VAL A 140 -8.10 9.60 -18.82
CA VAL A 140 -7.72 8.17 -18.83
C VAL A 140 -8.74 7.28 -19.57
N GLY A 141 -9.86 7.86 -20.03
CA GLY A 141 -10.82 7.21 -20.92
C GLY A 141 -12.09 6.67 -20.25
N PHE A 142 -12.47 7.16 -19.06
CA PHE A 142 -13.75 6.76 -18.46
C PHE A 142 -14.93 7.17 -19.35
N SER A 143 -15.90 6.27 -19.51
CA SER A 143 -17.15 6.54 -20.21
C SER A 143 -17.99 7.60 -19.49
N GLU A 144 -18.89 8.27 -20.20
CA GLU A 144 -19.82 9.24 -19.61
C GLU A 144 -20.61 8.66 -18.42
N GLU A 145 -21.05 7.40 -18.53
CA GLU A 145 -21.73 6.67 -17.46
C GLU A 145 -20.81 6.51 -16.23
N THR A 146 -19.54 6.19 -16.43
CA THR A 146 -18.57 6.02 -15.33
C THR A 146 -18.23 7.36 -14.70
N LEU A 147 -18.07 8.42 -15.51
CA LEU A 147 -17.83 9.78 -15.03
C LEU A 147 -19.03 10.31 -14.22
N ALA A 148 -20.26 10.00 -14.63
CA ALA A 148 -21.46 10.36 -13.86
C ALA A 148 -21.43 9.77 -12.44
N ARG A 149 -20.95 8.52 -12.28
CA ARG A 149 -20.75 7.90 -10.97
C ARG A 149 -19.63 8.55 -10.16
N VAL A 150 -18.52 8.89 -10.82
CA VAL A 150 -17.42 9.64 -10.18
C VAL A 150 -17.91 10.99 -9.67
N LYS A 151 -18.79 11.68 -10.42
CA LYS A 151 -19.42 12.93 -9.99
C LYS A 151 -20.37 12.72 -8.80
N SER A 152 -21.22 11.69 -8.85
CA SER A 152 -22.27 11.47 -7.85
C SER A 152 -21.77 10.96 -6.50
N ARG A 153 -20.57 10.40 -6.41
CA ARG A 153 -20.03 9.84 -5.15
C ARG A 153 -19.39 10.89 -4.22
N GLY A 154 -19.10 12.09 -4.71
CA GLY A 154 -18.35 13.11 -3.98
C GLY A 154 -16.88 12.76 -3.75
N PHE A 155 -16.18 13.60 -2.98
CA PHE A 155 -14.76 13.44 -2.67
C PHE A 155 -14.51 13.37 -1.16
N ASN A 156 -15.22 12.47 -0.47
CA ASN A 156 -15.15 12.34 1.00
C ASN A 156 -14.95 10.90 1.49
N HIS A 157 -14.72 9.94 0.57
CA HIS A 157 -14.58 8.53 0.93
C HIS A 157 -13.41 8.29 1.90
N PHE A 158 -12.25 8.89 1.61
CA PHE A 158 -11.09 8.80 2.51
C PHE A 158 -11.44 9.37 3.88
N HIS A 159 -11.98 10.59 3.96
CA HIS A 159 -12.42 11.20 5.23
C HIS A 159 -13.36 10.29 6.04
N ARG A 160 -14.35 9.66 5.39
CA ARG A 160 -15.31 8.77 6.06
C ARG A 160 -14.68 7.47 6.57
N ALA A 161 -13.62 7.01 5.91
CA ALA A 161 -12.88 5.80 6.28
C ALA A 161 -11.88 6.04 7.44
N MET A 162 -11.80 7.27 7.96
CA MET A 162 -10.83 7.69 8.96
C MET A 162 -11.53 8.27 10.19
N THR A 163 -10.94 8.07 11.36
CA THR A 163 -11.14 8.93 12.54
C THR A 163 -10.40 10.25 12.31
N PRO A 164 -10.69 11.32 13.08
CA PRO A 164 -9.96 12.58 12.96
C PRO A 164 -8.46 12.36 13.04
N VAL A 165 -7.75 12.55 11.92
CA VAL A 165 -6.33 12.20 11.86
C VAL A 165 -5.57 13.12 12.87
N PRO A 166 -4.55 12.66 13.62
CA PRO A 166 -3.83 13.48 14.63
C PRO A 166 -3.04 14.68 14.10
N MET A 167 -3.31 15.91 14.57
CA MET A 167 -2.69 17.15 14.04
C MET A 167 -1.17 17.25 14.24
N GLY A 168 -0.63 16.56 15.25
CA GLY A 168 0.79 16.40 15.46
C GLY A 168 1.22 14.96 15.25
N PHE A 169 2.48 14.76 14.89
CA PHE A 169 3.09 13.44 14.78
C PHE A 169 4.58 13.52 15.09
N ASN A 170 5.15 12.40 15.50
CA ASN A 170 6.59 12.20 15.60
C ASN A 170 7.10 11.65 14.27
N ARG A 171 7.98 12.41 13.62
CA ARG A 171 8.53 12.03 12.33
C ARG A 171 9.54 10.90 12.48
N ILE A 172 9.40 9.90 11.62
CA ILE A 172 10.44 8.91 11.32
C ILE A 172 10.86 9.05 9.85
N ALA A 173 12.06 8.57 9.52
CA ALA A 173 12.63 8.71 8.19
C ALA A 173 13.47 7.48 7.83
N ASP A 174 13.77 7.31 6.55
CA ASP A 174 14.63 6.21 6.08
C ASP A 174 15.97 6.17 6.83
N GLY A 175 16.40 4.97 7.20
CA GLY A 175 17.64 4.72 7.92
C GLY A 175 17.62 5.10 9.40
N SER A 176 16.59 5.80 9.89
CA SER A 176 16.46 6.09 11.33
C SER A 176 16.25 4.81 12.13
N ILE A 177 16.64 4.83 13.41
CA ILE A 177 16.48 3.71 14.33
C ILE A 177 15.50 4.13 15.41
N ILE A 178 14.53 3.26 15.72
CA ILE A 178 13.59 3.40 16.82
C ILE A 178 13.78 2.22 17.76
N SER A 179 14.11 2.50 19.01
CA SER A 179 14.13 1.48 20.06
C SER A 179 12.72 1.24 20.56
N ILE A 180 12.31 -0.03 20.60
CA ILE A 180 11.03 -0.50 21.13
C ILE A 180 11.32 -1.69 22.04
N GLY A 181 11.22 -1.46 23.35
CA GLY A 181 11.67 -2.42 24.36
C GLY A 181 13.11 -2.85 24.11
N LYS A 182 13.33 -4.17 24.06
CA LYS A 182 14.67 -4.76 23.87
C LYS A 182 15.21 -4.73 22.43
N ARG A 183 14.51 -4.10 21.48
CA ARG A 183 14.82 -4.19 20.04
C ARG A 183 15.05 -2.82 19.42
N ASP A 184 16.07 -2.73 18.59
CA ASP A 184 16.28 -1.60 17.69
C ASP A 184 15.71 -1.91 16.31
N TRP A 185 14.80 -1.05 15.86
CA TRP A 185 14.13 -1.17 14.56
C TRP A 185 14.66 -0.10 13.62
N LYS A 186 15.37 -0.51 12.58
CA LYS A 186 15.74 0.37 11.47
C LYS A 186 14.52 0.60 10.58
N ILE A 187 14.21 1.86 10.32
CA ILE A 187 13.21 2.25 9.34
C ILE A 187 13.80 2.09 7.94
N ILE A 188 13.08 1.36 7.10
CA ILE A 188 13.37 1.19 5.68
C ILE A 188 12.19 1.74 4.92
N VAL A 189 12.39 2.85 4.20
CA VAL A 189 11.33 3.45 3.39
C VAL A 189 11.23 2.74 2.05
N GLY A 190 10.02 2.28 1.72
CA GLY A 190 9.65 1.84 0.38
C GLY A 190 8.72 2.84 -0.29
N CYS A 191 8.85 2.99 -1.61
CA CYS A 191 8.00 3.87 -2.41
C CYS A 191 7.22 3.05 -3.47
N GLY A 192 6.30 3.71 -4.17
CA GLY A 192 5.50 3.13 -5.24
C GLY A 192 4.13 2.60 -4.81
N HIS A 193 4.04 1.86 -3.70
CA HIS A 193 2.74 1.53 -3.10
C HIS A 193 2.08 2.78 -2.49
N SER A 194 2.86 3.53 -1.71
CA SER A 194 2.49 4.80 -1.08
C SER A 194 3.70 5.76 -1.07
N PRO A 195 3.53 7.06 -0.71
CA PRO A 195 4.57 8.08 -0.87
C PRO A 195 5.90 7.83 -0.14
N GLU A 196 5.86 7.35 1.10
CA GLU A 196 7.02 7.20 2.00
C GLU A 196 6.77 6.04 2.99
N HIS A 197 6.38 4.85 2.50
CA HIS A 197 5.94 3.70 3.31
C HIS A 197 7.03 3.25 4.29
N ALA A 198 6.74 3.21 5.58
CA ALA A 198 7.69 2.78 6.60
C ALA A 198 7.62 1.27 6.85
N CYS A 199 8.67 0.53 6.48
CA CYS A 199 8.93 -0.82 6.97
C CYS A 199 9.87 -0.76 8.18
N LEU A 200 9.72 -1.67 9.14
CA LEU A 200 10.54 -1.72 10.35
C LEU A 200 11.35 -3.02 10.36
N TYR A 201 12.67 -2.92 10.42
CA TYR A 201 13.58 -4.08 10.41
C TYR A 201 14.39 -4.18 11.71
N SER A 202 14.24 -5.28 12.43
CA SER A 202 15.12 -5.67 13.55
C SER A 202 16.17 -6.64 13.04
N ALA A 203 17.42 -6.19 12.97
CA ALA A 203 18.53 -7.01 12.47
C ALA A 203 18.90 -8.14 13.45
N GLU A 204 18.84 -7.87 14.75
CA GLU A 204 19.21 -8.84 15.79
C GLU A 204 18.28 -10.06 15.81
N ASP A 205 16.97 -9.84 15.60
CA ASP A 205 15.98 -10.92 15.57
C ASP A 205 15.66 -11.41 14.14
N GLY A 206 16.23 -10.78 13.11
CA GLY A 206 15.93 -11.10 11.70
C GLY A 206 14.45 -10.89 11.35
N LEU A 207 13.83 -9.79 11.81
CA LEU A 207 12.40 -9.52 11.62
C LEU A 207 12.18 -8.31 10.73
N LEU A 208 11.22 -8.41 9.80
CA LEU A 208 10.76 -7.29 8.98
C LEU A 208 9.24 -7.14 9.12
N ILE A 209 8.78 -6.05 9.73
CA ILE A 209 7.39 -5.61 9.55
C ILE A 209 7.33 -4.86 8.23
N SER A 210 6.79 -5.52 7.20
CA SER A 210 6.83 -5.02 5.82
C SER A 210 5.66 -4.11 5.47
N GLY A 211 4.61 -4.06 6.30
CA GLY A 211 3.34 -3.42 5.93
C GLY A 211 2.86 -3.97 4.58
N ASP A 212 2.56 -3.06 3.65
CA ASP A 212 2.08 -3.40 2.30
C ASP A 212 3.18 -3.44 1.23
N GLN A 213 4.44 -3.19 1.58
CA GLN A 213 5.54 -3.27 0.62
C GLN A 213 5.89 -4.72 0.24
N VAL A 214 5.68 -5.67 1.16
CA VAL A 214 5.92 -7.09 0.90
C VAL A 214 4.80 -7.92 1.52
N LEU A 215 4.00 -8.56 0.67
CA LEU A 215 2.82 -9.36 1.02
C LEU A 215 2.91 -10.75 0.38
N PRO A 216 2.72 -11.86 1.11
CA PRO A 216 2.69 -13.17 0.49
C PRO A 216 1.35 -13.38 -0.24
N ARG A 217 1.33 -14.25 -1.26
CA ARG A 217 0.15 -14.66 -2.06
C ARG A 217 -0.49 -13.59 -2.94
N ILE A 218 -0.26 -12.30 -2.67
CA ILE A 218 -0.76 -11.16 -3.44
C ILE A 218 0.39 -10.20 -3.77
N THR A 219 0.14 -9.28 -4.70
CA THR A 219 1.05 -8.17 -5.03
C THR A 219 0.52 -6.88 -4.42
N PRO A 220 1.38 -6.00 -3.89
CA PRO A 220 0.98 -4.67 -3.44
C PRO A 220 0.29 -3.91 -4.57
N HIS A 221 -0.71 -3.10 -4.22
CA HIS A 221 -1.33 -2.21 -5.21
C HIS A 221 -0.36 -1.06 -5.55
N ILE A 222 -0.21 -0.74 -6.84
CA ILE A 222 0.69 0.31 -7.32
C ILE A 222 -0.11 1.20 -8.28
N GLY A 223 -0.59 2.34 -7.79
CA GLY A 223 -1.59 3.14 -8.49
C GLY A 223 -1.14 4.56 -8.84
N VAL A 224 -1.58 5.05 -10.00
CA VAL A 224 -1.54 6.47 -10.36
C VAL A 224 -2.88 7.13 -9.99
N TYR A 225 -2.81 8.31 -9.37
CA TYR A 225 -3.99 9.02 -8.84
C TYR A 225 -4.07 10.48 -9.34
N PRO A 226 -5.24 11.14 -9.26
CA PRO A 226 -5.42 12.52 -9.72
C PRO A 226 -4.46 13.55 -9.12
N ALA A 227 -4.04 13.35 -7.86
CA ALA A 227 -3.13 14.27 -7.17
C ALA A 227 -1.71 14.30 -7.77
N GLU A 228 -1.29 13.20 -8.40
CA GLU A 228 -0.01 13.09 -9.11
C GLU A 228 -0.22 12.33 -10.43
N PRO A 229 -0.88 12.97 -11.42
CA PRO A 229 -1.42 12.27 -12.57
C PRO A 229 -0.36 11.77 -13.56
N LEU A 230 0.91 12.15 -13.34
CA LEU A 230 2.07 11.76 -14.13
C LEU A 230 3.06 10.89 -13.35
N ALA A 231 2.69 10.43 -12.15
CA ALA A 231 3.55 9.61 -11.30
C ALA A 231 4.05 8.35 -12.01
N ASN A 232 5.23 7.87 -11.61
CA ASN A 232 5.78 6.58 -12.03
C ASN A 232 5.98 5.65 -10.81
N PRO A 233 4.89 5.25 -10.13
CA PRO A 233 4.96 4.49 -8.89
C PRO A 233 5.52 3.08 -9.11
N LEU A 234 5.36 2.50 -10.30
CA LEU A 234 5.94 1.18 -10.59
C LEU A 234 7.48 1.22 -10.63
N LYS A 235 8.08 2.30 -11.16
CA LYS A 235 9.54 2.45 -11.14
C LYS A 235 10.05 2.58 -9.71
N GLN A 236 9.37 3.38 -8.90
CA GLN A 236 9.69 3.54 -7.47
C GLN A 236 9.54 2.21 -6.71
N PHE A 237 8.51 1.42 -7.01
CA PHE A 237 8.32 0.11 -6.39
C PHE A 237 9.43 -0.88 -6.78
N ILE A 238 9.79 -0.96 -8.06
CA ILE A 238 10.89 -1.81 -8.54
C ILE A 238 12.21 -1.41 -7.89
N GLN A 239 12.49 -0.12 -7.74
CA GLN A 239 13.66 0.38 -7.00
C GLN A 239 13.61 -0.01 -5.52
N SER A 240 12.42 0.00 -4.91
CA SER A 240 12.23 -0.41 -3.51
C SER A 240 12.51 -1.91 -3.31
N ILE A 241 12.19 -2.76 -4.30
CA ILE A 241 12.55 -4.18 -4.27
C ILE A 241 14.06 -4.39 -4.05
N ASP A 242 14.90 -3.61 -4.73
CA ASP A 242 16.36 -3.74 -4.62
C ASP A 242 16.87 -3.41 -3.21
N ILE A 243 16.17 -2.54 -2.47
CA ILE A 243 16.49 -2.23 -1.07
C ILE A 243 16.28 -3.49 -0.21
N TYR A 244 15.11 -4.13 -0.32
CA TYR A 244 14.75 -5.30 0.48
C TYR A 244 15.57 -6.55 0.13
N LYS A 245 16.08 -6.66 -1.11
CA LYS A 245 17.01 -7.73 -1.51
C LYS A 245 18.34 -7.71 -0.74
N ASN A 246 18.71 -6.59 -0.12
CA ASN A 246 19.92 -6.52 0.71
C ASN A 246 19.72 -7.09 2.12
N LEU A 247 18.49 -7.44 2.52
CA LEU A 247 18.22 -8.07 3.81
C LEU A 247 18.61 -9.56 3.78
N PRO A 248 18.94 -10.17 4.93
CA PRO A 248 19.26 -11.61 5.01
C PRO A 248 18.13 -12.49 4.44
N GLU A 249 18.50 -13.60 3.78
CA GLU A 249 17.55 -14.54 3.17
C GLU A 249 16.60 -15.19 4.19
N ASP A 250 17.07 -15.35 5.44
CA ASP A 250 16.34 -15.91 6.57
C ASP A 250 15.54 -14.86 7.37
N THR A 251 15.32 -13.67 6.81
CA THR A 251 14.45 -12.65 7.41
C THR A 251 13.00 -13.17 7.50
N LEU A 252 12.43 -13.17 8.71
CA LEU A 252 11.02 -13.42 8.94
C LEU A 252 10.20 -12.17 8.62
N VAL A 253 9.27 -12.28 7.69
CA VAL A 253 8.42 -11.17 7.25
C VAL A 253 7.08 -11.21 7.95
N LEU A 254 6.70 -10.07 8.52
CA LEU A 254 5.47 -9.77 9.24
C LEU A 254 4.64 -8.80 8.36
N PRO A 255 3.85 -9.31 7.40
CA PRO A 255 3.12 -8.50 6.44
C PRO A 255 1.81 -7.96 7.01
N ALA A 256 1.30 -6.86 6.47
CA ALA A 256 -0.02 -6.35 6.87
C ALA A 256 -1.19 -7.23 6.36
N HIS A 257 -0.97 -8.08 5.37
CA HIS A 257 -1.98 -9.05 4.93
C HIS A 257 -1.36 -10.44 4.73
N ASN A 258 -2.18 -11.48 4.91
CA ASN A 258 -1.76 -12.89 4.84
C ASN A 258 -0.86 -13.33 5.99
N ASP A 259 -0.15 -14.45 5.84
CA ASP A 259 0.54 -15.09 6.95
C ASP A 259 1.97 -14.56 7.11
N VAL A 260 2.47 -14.57 8.35
CA VAL A 260 3.90 -14.39 8.64
C VAL A 260 4.71 -15.48 7.93
N PHE A 261 5.82 -15.10 7.27
CA PHE A 261 6.52 -16.01 6.36
C PHE A 261 8.03 -15.79 6.23
N TYR A 262 8.77 -16.86 5.88
CA TYR A 262 10.12 -16.79 5.34
C TYR A 262 10.09 -16.93 3.81
N GLY A 263 11.16 -16.48 3.15
CA GLY A 263 11.25 -16.47 1.68
C GLY A 263 11.05 -15.07 1.08
N LEU A 264 11.51 -14.03 1.78
CA LEU A 264 11.47 -12.63 1.31
C LEU A 264 11.99 -12.49 -0.12
N HIS A 265 13.18 -13.02 -0.40
CA HIS A 265 13.84 -12.87 -1.70
C HIS A 265 13.04 -13.55 -2.82
N ASN A 266 12.49 -14.74 -2.56
CA ASN A 266 11.61 -15.45 -3.50
C ASN A 266 10.36 -14.63 -3.83
N GLN A 267 9.80 -13.91 -2.85
CA GLN A 267 8.64 -13.05 -3.08
C GLN A 267 8.99 -11.80 -3.89
N LEU A 268 10.15 -11.19 -3.63
CA LEU A 268 10.67 -10.06 -4.39
C LEU A 268 10.99 -10.42 -5.85
N ASP A 269 11.60 -11.59 -6.09
CA ASP A 269 11.85 -12.13 -7.44
C ASP A 269 10.54 -12.39 -8.19
N TYR A 270 9.52 -12.87 -7.48
CA TYR A 270 8.18 -13.03 -8.04
C TYR A 270 7.59 -11.69 -8.47
N TYR A 271 7.68 -10.64 -7.64
CA TYR A 271 7.19 -9.31 -8.01
C TYR A 271 7.87 -8.76 -9.28
N GLN A 272 9.21 -8.84 -9.34
CA GLN A 272 9.95 -8.40 -10.52
C GLN A 272 9.51 -9.17 -11.77
N SER A 273 9.38 -10.49 -11.68
CA SER A 273 8.95 -11.33 -12.80
C SER A 273 7.51 -11.02 -13.23
N HIS A 274 6.61 -10.86 -12.27
CA HIS A 274 5.19 -10.56 -12.47
C HIS A 274 4.98 -9.21 -13.18
N HIS A 275 5.64 -8.15 -12.72
CA HIS A 275 5.56 -6.84 -13.37
C HIS A 275 6.24 -6.84 -14.74
N MET A 276 7.38 -7.52 -14.90
CA MET A 276 8.06 -7.64 -16.19
C MET A 276 7.18 -8.36 -17.23
N GLU A 277 6.45 -9.40 -16.85
CA GLU A 277 5.50 -10.08 -17.74
C GLU A 277 4.41 -9.11 -18.22
N ARG A 278 3.78 -8.37 -17.30
CA ARG A 278 2.73 -7.40 -17.61
C ARG A 278 3.22 -6.25 -18.49
N LEU A 279 4.41 -5.73 -18.23
CA LEU A 279 5.07 -4.72 -19.07
C LEU A 279 5.26 -5.22 -20.50
N ASN A 280 5.75 -6.45 -20.67
CA ASN A 280 5.92 -7.08 -21.99
C ASN A 280 4.58 -7.30 -22.71
N ARG A 281 3.54 -7.72 -21.99
CA ARG A 281 2.17 -7.87 -22.54
C ARG A 281 1.64 -6.52 -23.06
N LEU A 282 1.74 -5.46 -22.26
CA LEU A 282 1.31 -4.11 -22.65
C LEU A 282 2.07 -3.58 -23.87
N LYS A 283 3.40 -3.67 -23.85
CA LYS A 283 4.25 -3.27 -24.97
C LYS A 283 3.86 -3.96 -26.26
N SER A 284 3.54 -5.24 -26.19
CA SER A 284 3.12 -6.05 -27.35
C SER A 284 1.73 -5.66 -27.85
N ALA A 285 0.82 -5.26 -26.96
CA ALA A 285 -0.52 -4.82 -27.33
C ALA A 285 -0.54 -3.45 -28.02
N CYS A 286 0.29 -2.50 -27.57
CA CYS A 286 0.31 -1.09 -28.01
C CYS A 286 0.86 -0.85 -29.44
N THR A 287 0.52 -1.67 -30.42
CA THR A 287 0.91 -1.51 -31.84
C THR A 287 0.24 -0.32 -32.52
N LYS A 288 -0.92 0.09 -32.00
CA LYS A 288 -1.69 1.29 -32.38
C LYS A 288 -1.99 2.12 -31.12
N PRO A 289 -2.36 3.40 -31.24
CA PRO A 289 -2.76 4.20 -30.08
C PRO A 289 -3.94 3.56 -29.34
N GLN A 290 -3.76 3.28 -28.04
CA GLN A 290 -4.79 2.69 -27.17
C GLN A 290 -4.86 3.46 -25.85
N SER A 291 -6.06 3.66 -25.31
CA SER A 291 -6.23 4.25 -23.97
C SER A 291 -5.84 3.26 -22.87
N ALA A 292 -5.65 3.73 -21.64
CA ALA A 292 -5.40 2.85 -20.51
C ALA A 292 -6.58 1.90 -20.25
N ILE A 293 -7.82 2.33 -20.53
CA ILE A 293 -9.02 1.48 -20.44
C ILE A 293 -8.97 0.34 -21.45
N ASP A 294 -8.58 0.62 -22.70
CA ASP A 294 -8.46 -0.39 -23.76
C ASP A 294 -7.40 -1.47 -23.42
N LEU A 295 -6.47 -1.15 -22.52
CA LEU A 295 -5.35 -2.00 -22.12
C LEU A 295 -5.63 -2.84 -20.87
N LEU A 296 -6.73 -2.60 -20.13
CA LEU A 296 -7.06 -3.39 -18.95
C LEU A 296 -7.20 -4.89 -19.23
N PRO A 297 -7.84 -5.34 -20.32
CA PRO A 297 -7.92 -6.78 -20.63
C PRO A 297 -6.57 -7.42 -20.92
N VAL A 298 -5.53 -6.62 -21.23
CA VAL A 298 -4.17 -7.10 -21.44
C VAL A 298 -3.46 -7.36 -20.10
N LEU A 299 -3.89 -6.72 -19.02
CA LEU A 299 -3.28 -6.81 -17.69
C LEU A 299 -4.02 -7.76 -16.75
N PHE A 300 -5.34 -7.88 -16.91
CA PHE A 300 -6.21 -8.62 -16.01
C PHE A 300 -6.95 -9.71 -16.78
N ASP A 301 -6.63 -10.97 -16.50
CA ASP A 301 -7.22 -12.16 -17.15
C ASP A 301 -8.62 -12.52 -16.59
N ARG A 302 -9.27 -11.59 -15.86
CA ARG A 302 -10.59 -11.77 -15.25
C ARG A 302 -11.53 -10.65 -15.63
N GLU A 303 -12.83 -10.93 -15.57
CA GLU A 303 -13.84 -9.89 -15.69
C GLU A 303 -13.74 -8.93 -14.49
N LEU A 304 -13.58 -7.63 -14.78
CA LEU A 304 -13.48 -6.59 -13.76
C LEU A 304 -14.88 -6.15 -13.37
N SER A 305 -15.19 -6.19 -12.07
CA SER A 305 -16.43 -5.59 -11.60
C SER A 305 -16.37 -4.06 -11.69
N GLN A 306 -17.53 -3.42 -11.59
CA GLN A 306 -17.60 -1.95 -11.57
C GLN A 306 -16.80 -1.33 -10.42
N SER A 307 -16.73 -1.99 -9.26
CA SER A 307 -15.93 -1.54 -8.11
C SER A 307 -14.43 -1.69 -8.33
N ASP A 308 -13.99 -2.67 -9.13
CA ASP A 308 -12.56 -2.94 -9.37
C ASP A 308 -11.98 -2.02 -10.44
N THR A 309 -12.81 -1.44 -11.30
CA THR A 309 -12.38 -0.66 -12.48
C THR A 309 -11.49 0.53 -12.08
N GLY A 310 -11.77 1.18 -10.95
CA GLY A 310 -10.97 2.31 -10.45
C GLY A 310 -9.54 1.92 -10.01
N LEU A 311 -9.37 0.76 -9.38
CA LEU A 311 -8.06 0.23 -8.99
C LEU A 311 -7.33 -0.36 -10.20
N ALA A 312 -8.05 -1.05 -11.08
CA ALA A 312 -7.47 -1.60 -12.29
C ALA A 312 -6.90 -0.50 -13.20
N ILE A 313 -7.58 0.64 -13.34
CA ILE A 313 -7.09 1.76 -14.16
C ILE A 313 -5.88 2.45 -13.53
N SER A 314 -5.85 2.64 -12.21
CA SER A 314 -4.69 3.26 -11.54
C SER A 314 -3.43 2.41 -11.71
N GLU A 315 -3.57 1.09 -11.60
CA GLU A 315 -2.47 0.14 -11.81
C GLU A 315 -2.07 0.01 -13.28
N GLY A 316 -3.04 0.01 -14.20
CA GLY A 316 -2.75 0.01 -15.64
C GLY A 316 -1.99 1.24 -16.09
N LEU A 317 -2.33 2.41 -15.55
CA LEU A 317 -1.59 3.66 -15.79
C LEU A 317 -0.17 3.60 -15.25
N ALA A 318 0.04 3.01 -14.06
CA ALA A 318 1.39 2.86 -13.50
C ALA A 318 2.32 2.09 -14.45
N HIS A 319 1.82 1.00 -15.05
CA HIS A 319 2.60 0.23 -16.03
C HIS A 319 2.81 0.99 -17.35
N CYS A 320 1.79 1.73 -17.82
CA CYS A 320 1.94 2.56 -19.01
C CYS A 320 2.97 3.67 -18.80
N HIS A 321 2.95 4.37 -17.65
CA HIS A 321 3.90 5.42 -17.32
C HIS A 321 5.32 4.90 -17.16
N TYR A 322 5.49 3.71 -16.57
CA TYR A 322 6.78 3.03 -16.53
C TYR A 322 7.36 2.86 -17.94
N LEU A 323 6.57 2.32 -18.88
CA LEU A 323 7.05 2.12 -20.25
C LEU A 323 7.27 3.43 -21.02
N VAL A 324 6.55 4.50 -20.69
CA VAL A 324 6.78 5.83 -21.25
C VAL A 324 8.12 6.39 -20.77
N ASP A 325 8.41 6.27 -19.48
CA ASP A 325 9.66 6.73 -18.87
C ASP A 325 10.88 5.95 -19.40
N GLU A 326 10.73 4.64 -19.63
CA GLU A 326 11.75 3.80 -20.26
C GLU A 326 11.86 3.99 -21.78
N GLY A 327 11.08 4.90 -22.38
CA GLY A 327 11.10 5.20 -23.82
C GLY A 327 10.55 4.07 -24.70
N GLU A 328 9.80 3.13 -24.16
CA GLU A 328 9.23 2.01 -24.93
C GLU A 328 7.85 2.33 -25.52
N LEU A 329 7.10 3.22 -24.85
CA LEU A 329 5.82 3.76 -25.32
C LEU A 329 5.88 5.29 -25.42
N ASP A 330 5.17 5.86 -26.39
CA ASP A 330 4.80 7.26 -26.41
C ASP A 330 3.41 7.44 -25.79
N ARG A 331 3.23 8.51 -25.03
CA ARG A 331 1.90 8.99 -24.61
C ARG A 331 1.50 10.21 -25.42
N GLN A 332 0.33 10.16 -26.04
CA GLN A 332 -0.23 11.25 -26.83
C GLN A 332 -1.64 11.57 -26.36
N ARG A 333 -2.05 12.84 -26.47
CA ARG A 333 -3.43 13.25 -26.18
C ARG A 333 -4.22 13.28 -27.48
N GLY A 334 -5.29 12.50 -27.56
CA GLY A 334 -6.19 12.50 -28.72
C GLY A 334 -7.01 13.80 -28.81
N THR A 335 -7.68 14.00 -29.94
CA THR A 335 -8.59 15.14 -30.17
C THR A 335 -9.80 15.14 -29.24
N ASP A 336 -10.14 13.98 -28.69
CA ASP A 336 -11.16 13.78 -27.65
C ASP A 336 -10.64 13.99 -26.22
N GLY A 337 -9.38 14.40 -26.06
CA GLY A 337 -8.77 14.70 -24.76
C GLY A 337 -8.23 13.48 -24.00
N ILE A 338 -8.41 12.26 -24.52
CA ILE A 338 -7.98 11.00 -23.88
C ILE A 338 -6.51 10.71 -24.18
N TRP A 339 -5.75 10.31 -23.16
CA TRP A 339 -4.40 9.78 -23.28
C TRP A 339 -4.40 8.42 -23.95
N ARG A 340 -3.56 8.30 -24.96
CA ARG A 340 -3.30 7.05 -25.67
C ARG A 340 -1.83 6.74 -25.67
N PHE A 341 -1.55 5.45 -25.55
CA PHE A 341 -0.22 4.88 -25.51
C PHE A 341 0.02 4.08 -26.80
N GLN A 342 1.21 4.24 -27.37
CA GLN A 342 1.63 3.51 -28.56
C GLN A 342 3.11 3.19 -28.46
N ARG A 343 3.53 2.02 -28.94
CA ARG A 343 4.94 1.65 -29.02
C ARG A 343 5.71 2.65 -29.88
N GLN A 344 6.86 3.11 -29.37
CA GLN A 344 7.77 3.95 -30.17
C GLN A 344 8.16 3.21 -31.45
N LYS A 345 8.05 3.91 -32.60
CA LYS A 345 8.63 3.41 -33.84
C LYS A 345 10.14 3.43 -33.66
N ALA A 346 10.81 2.30 -33.91
CA ALA A 346 12.26 2.26 -33.93
C ALA A 346 12.76 3.38 -34.85
N ILE A 347 13.51 4.33 -34.31
CA ILE A 347 14.24 5.29 -35.13
C ILE A 347 15.26 4.45 -35.89
N GLN A 348 15.00 4.21 -37.18
CA GLN A 348 16.07 3.75 -38.07
C GLN A 348 17.10 4.88 -38.06
N ALA A 349 18.17 4.72 -37.28
CA ALA A 349 19.35 5.52 -37.47
C ALA A 349 19.82 5.26 -38.91
N ALA A 350 19.52 6.20 -39.81
CA ALA A 350 20.11 6.23 -41.12
C ALA A 350 21.62 6.44 -40.90
N VAL A 351 22.38 5.35 -40.91
CA VAL A 351 23.82 5.41 -41.05
C VAL A 351 24.07 5.92 -42.47
N ALA A 352 24.45 7.19 -42.56
CA ALA A 352 24.83 7.85 -43.80
C ALA A 352 26.19 7.36 -44.31
#